data_AF-A0A7S0M3C8-F1
#
_entry.id   AF-A0A7S0M3C8-F1
#
_cell.length_a   1.000
_cell.length_b   1.000
_cell.length_c   1.000
_cell.angle_alpha   90.00
_cell.angle_beta   90.00
_cell.angle_gamma   90.00
#
_symmetry.space_group_name_H-M   'P 1'
#
loop_
_entity.id
_entity.type
_entity.pdbx_description
1 polymer ?
#
loop_
_entity_poly.entity_id
_entity_poly.type
_entity_poly.pdbx_seq_one_letter_code
_entity_poly.pdbx_strand_id
1 'polypeptide(L)'
;MVVEDALLTANTKDECSISCESEPQNVIPCFPAIMTDGGDDRCLLNSNGVNKYHCSAKPIPGALFRASCTCNIPTEEAYQAAEAAYKSLASEAICVGDIMEGVRSRIKSLFQLPIGTEVFLCPSGSDAEYIPLLIAKTLNKGKKIVNIVTCDSEVGSGTLLAAGGRYFSSVVPIADAESRCAPQPGAAVEGLADGVEAVAIPARTGGGNFAPSRRGPG
;
A
#
# COMPACT_ATOMS: atom_id res chain seq x y z
N MET A 1 -13.24 -34.79 -1.59
CA MET A 1 -12.41 -34.99 -0.37
C MET A 1 -11.83 -33.62 -0.08
N VAL A 2 -12.42 -32.96 0.90
CA VAL A 2 -12.46 -31.51 1.10
C VAL A 2 -11.12 -31.06 1.70
N VAL A 3 -10.56 -29.98 1.18
CA VAL A 3 -9.32 -29.36 1.68
C VAL A 3 -9.71 -28.09 2.45
N GLU A 4 -10.50 -28.28 3.51
CA GLU A 4 -10.79 -27.28 4.54
C GLU A 4 -10.19 -27.85 5.83
N ASP A 5 -8.99 -27.40 6.24
CA ASP A 5 -8.57 -27.41 7.67
C ASP A 5 -7.14 -26.90 7.98
N ALA A 6 -6.43 -26.25 7.06
CA ALA A 6 -5.05 -25.81 7.33
C ALA A 6 -4.89 -24.35 7.81
N LEU A 7 -5.98 -23.60 8.02
CA LEU A 7 -5.93 -22.18 8.41
C LEU A 7 -6.63 -21.85 9.75
N LEU A 8 -7.18 -22.85 10.47
CA LEU A 8 -7.79 -22.65 11.79
C LEU A 8 -7.25 -23.65 12.80
N THR A 9 -6.01 -23.51 13.26
CA THR A 9 -5.58 -24.05 14.57
C THR A 9 -4.23 -23.42 14.97
N ALA A 10 -4.30 -22.28 15.63
CA ALA A 10 -3.20 -21.79 16.47
C ALA A 10 -3.80 -21.33 17.81
N ASN A 11 -3.69 -22.25 18.78
CA ASN A 11 -3.69 -22.08 20.23
C ASN A 11 -4.67 -21.11 20.90
N THR A 12 -5.70 -21.71 21.49
CA THR A 12 -6.34 -21.25 22.73
C THR A 12 -5.46 -21.57 23.94
N LYS A 13 -5.33 -20.58 24.84
CA LYS A 13 -4.83 -20.63 26.24
C LYS A 13 -3.32 -20.46 26.44
N ASP A 14 -2.93 -19.22 26.71
CA ASP A 14 -2.01 -18.89 27.80
C ASP A 14 -2.54 -17.64 28.51
N GLU A 15 -2.83 -17.78 29.81
CA GLU A 15 -3.17 -16.67 30.71
C GLU A 15 -1.89 -15.91 31.04
N CYS A 16 -1.75 -14.67 30.56
CA CYS A 16 -0.76 -13.73 31.05
C CYS A 16 -1.48 -12.44 31.43
N SER A 17 -1.62 -12.23 32.74
CA SER A 17 -2.08 -10.98 33.33
C SER A 17 -1.08 -9.86 33.02
N ILE A 18 -1.30 -9.17 31.92
CA ILE A 18 -0.62 -7.91 31.59
C ILE A 18 -1.47 -6.78 32.19
N SER A 19 -0.87 -6.12 33.17
CA SER A 19 -1.34 -4.88 33.78
C SER A 19 -1.63 -3.82 32.73
N CYS A 20 -2.71 -3.06 32.95
CA CYS A 20 -3.10 -1.88 32.18
C CYS A 20 -1.96 -0.86 32.10
N GLU A 21 -1.10 -0.98 31.10
CA GLU A 21 -0.35 0.13 30.55
C GLU A 21 -1.23 0.73 29.47
N SER A 22 -1.69 1.95 29.69
CA SER A 22 -2.54 2.69 28.77
C SER A 22 -1.87 2.76 27.40
N GLU A 23 -2.43 2.03 26.42
CA GLU A 23 -2.10 2.22 25.02
C GLU A 23 -2.19 3.72 24.70
N PRO A 24 -1.22 4.31 23.96
CA PRO A 24 -1.37 5.68 23.52
C PRO A 24 -2.66 5.74 22.70
N GLN A 25 -3.64 6.51 23.19
CA GLN A 25 -4.90 6.71 22.49
C GLN A 25 -4.57 7.00 21.03
N ASN A 26 -5.02 6.12 20.14
CA ASN A 26 -4.71 6.18 18.72
C ASN A 26 -5.49 7.38 18.14
N VAL A 27 -4.92 8.58 18.28
CA VAL A 27 -5.57 9.83 17.86
C VAL A 27 -5.57 9.85 16.34
N ILE A 28 -6.72 9.56 15.75
CA ILE A 28 -6.95 9.72 14.32
C ILE A 28 -6.65 11.20 13.97
N PRO A 29 -5.75 11.50 13.02
CA PRO A 29 -5.49 12.88 12.61
C PRO A 29 -6.79 13.58 12.21
N CYS A 30 -6.90 14.88 12.49
CA CYS A 30 -8.10 15.63 12.12
C CYS A 30 -8.26 15.69 10.60
N PHE A 31 -9.51 15.78 10.12
CA PHE A 31 -9.74 16.08 8.71
C PHE A 31 -9.38 17.55 8.41
N PRO A 32 -8.67 17.86 7.30
CA PRO A 32 -8.25 16.96 6.22
C PRO A 32 -6.83 16.40 6.36
N ALA A 33 -6.12 16.60 7.48
CA ALA A 33 -4.74 16.13 7.64
C ALA A 33 -4.60 14.61 7.46
N ILE A 34 -5.62 13.83 7.85
CA ILE A 34 -5.69 12.38 7.62
C ILE A 34 -5.60 11.98 6.14
N MET A 35 -5.98 12.86 5.21
CA MET A 35 -5.96 12.58 3.76
C MET A 35 -4.55 12.36 3.20
N THR A 36 -3.53 12.76 3.95
CA THR A 36 -2.11 12.65 3.57
C THR A 36 -1.32 11.72 4.48
N ASP A 37 -2.00 11.02 5.39
CA ASP A 37 -1.40 10.10 6.34
C ASP A 37 -1.55 8.63 5.88
N GLY A 38 -0.84 7.71 6.55
CA GLY A 38 -0.94 6.26 6.29
C GLY A 38 -0.40 5.82 4.93
N GLY A 39 0.42 6.66 4.28
CA GLY A 39 1.08 6.38 3.01
C GLY A 39 2.59 6.48 3.09
N ASP A 40 3.23 6.61 1.93
CA ASP A 40 4.67 6.83 1.82
C ASP A 40 5.02 8.31 1.53
N ASP A 41 6.27 8.58 1.17
CA ASP A 41 6.79 9.93 0.94
C ASP A 41 6.01 10.72 -0.13
N ARG A 42 5.24 10.05 -0.99
CA ARG A 42 4.39 10.64 -2.03
C ARG A 42 3.16 11.34 -1.47
N CYS A 43 2.74 11.01 -0.25
CA CYS A 43 1.59 11.64 0.38
C CYS A 43 1.97 12.94 1.13
N LEU A 44 3.26 13.11 1.47
CA LEU A 44 3.73 14.26 2.23
C LEU A 44 3.61 15.56 1.42
N LEU A 45 3.05 16.59 2.06
CA LEU A 45 2.92 17.93 1.48
C LEU A 45 4.12 18.82 1.86
N ASN A 46 4.57 19.61 0.90
CA ASN A 46 5.57 20.67 1.15
C ASN A 46 4.91 21.94 1.72
N SER A 47 5.70 23.00 1.91
CA SER A 47 5.23 24.30 2.41
C SER A 47 4.18 24.99 1.53
N ASN A 48 4.09 24.62 0.24
CA ASN A 48 3.06 25.11 -0.67
C ASN A 48 1.76 24.28 -0.62
N GLY A 49 1.68 23.27 0.26
CA GLY A 49 0.49 22.42 0.42
C GLY A 49 0.29 21.40 -0.70
N VAL A 50 1.35 21.06 -1.44
CA VAL A 50 1.32 20.05 -2.52
C VAL A 50 2.36 18.98 -2.28
N ASN A 51 2.11 17.77 -2.79
CA ASN A 51 3.09 16.69 -2.74
C ASN A 51 4.19 16.82 -3.80
N LYS A 52 5.09 15.85 -3.88
CA LYS A 52 6.20 15.83 -4.86
C LYS A 52 5.74 15.74 -6.33
N TYR A 53 4.47 15.44 -6.57
CA TYR A 53 3.82 15.47 -7.89
C TYR A 53 3.03 16.75 -8.16
N HIS A 54 3.16 17.76 -7.29
CA HIS A 54 2.41 19.01 -7.35
C HIS A 54 0.88 18.82 -7.22
N CYS A 55 0.44 17.73 -6.59
CA CYS A 55 -0.96 17.50 -6.28
C CYS A 55 -1.32 17.99 -4.87
N SER A 56 -2.44 18.70 -4.77
CA SER A 56 -3.08 19.10 -3.52
C SER A 56 -3.91 17.94 -2.95
N ALA A 57 -3.97 17.83 -1.62
CA ALA A 57 -4.91 16.93 -0.93
C ALA A 57 -6.35 17.45 -0.90
N LYS A 58 -6.57 18.69 -1.35
CA LYS A 58 -7.88 19.34 -1.49
C LYS A 58 -8.27 19.48 -2.97
N PRO A 59 -9.57 19.40 -3.29
CA PRO A 59 -10.08 19.70 -4.62
C PRO A 59 -9.67 21.11 -5.07
N ILE A 60 -9.55 21.29 -6.38
CA ILE A 60 -9.38 22.61 -7.01
C ILE A 60 -10.63 22.89 -7.84
N PRO A 61 -11.58 23.70 -7.33
CA PRO A 61 -12.84 23.98 -8.03
C PRO A 61 -12.60 24.52 -9.43
N GLY A 62 -13.33 23.96 -10.41
CA GLY A 62 -13.24 24.38 -11.82
C GLY A 62 -11.96 23.98 -12.55
N ALA A 63 -11.03 23.27 -11.91
CA ALA A 63 -9.85 22.75 -12.58
C ALA A 63 -10.19 21.50 -13.40
N LEU A 64 -9.77 21.49 -14.67
CA LEU A 64 -9.76 20.28 -15.48
C LEU A 64 -8.44 19.54 -15.28
N PHE A 65 -8.47 18.46 -14.52
CA PHE A 65 -7.31 17.58 -14.38
C PHE A 65 -7.29 16.56 -15.52
N ARG A 66 -6.23 16.63 -16.33
CA ARG A 66 -5.91 15.52 -17.23
C ARG A 66 -5.31 14.42 -16.37
N ALA A 67 -6.07 13.35 -16.18
CA ALA A 67 -5.71 12.21 -15.34
C ALA A 67 -4.24 11.82 -15.55
N SER A 68 -3.49 11.77 -14.45
CA SER A 68 -2.15 11.19 -14.44
C SER A 68 -2.25 9.76 -13.95
N CYS A 69 -1.48 8.87 -14.58
CA CYS A 69 -1.33 7.49 -14.11
C CYS A 69 -0.53 7.40 -12.80
N THR A 70 0.06 8.50 -12.33
CA THR A 70 0.96 8.51 -11.17
C THR A 70 0.31 9.09 -9.91
N CYS A 71 -0.42 10.21 -10.02
CA CYS A 71 -1.05 10.88 -8.87
C CYS A 71 -2.18 11.79 -9.37
N ASN A 72 -3.29 11.89 -8.62
CA ASN A 72 -4.43 12.73 -8.99
C ASN A 72 -4.88 13.57 -7.80
N ILE A 73 -5.36 14.78 -8.09
CA ILE A 73 -6.04 15.63 -7.11
C ILE A 73 -7.46 15.05 -6.90
N PRO A 74 -7.94 14.94 -5.65
CA PRO A 74 -9.28 14.43 -5.40
C PRO A 74 -10.33 15.33 -6.04
N THR A 75 -11.38 14.72 -6.59
CA THR A 75 -12.57 15.48 -7.00
C THR A 75 -13.33 15.97 -5.76
N GLU A 76 -14.21 16.95 -5.96
CA GLU A 76 -15.05 17.48 -4.88
C GLU A 76 -15.90 16.38 -4.25
N GLU A 77 -16.47 15.49 -5.07
CA GLU A 77 -17.30 14.38 -4.62
C GLU A 77 -16.48 13.36 -3.82
N ALA A 78 -15.25 13.05 -4.26
CA ALA A 78 -14.36 12.13 -3.55
C ALA A 78 -13.93 12.71 -2.20
N TYR A 79 -13.66 14.01 -2.13
CA TYR A 79 -13.28 14.69 -0.90
C TYR A 79 -14.43 14.73 0.12
N GLN A 80 -15.65 15.02 -0.34
CA GLN A 80 -16.85 14.99 0.51
C GLN A 80 -17.15 13.57 1.03
N ALA A 81 -16.98 12.55 0.17
CA ALA A 81 -17.12 11.16 0.59
C ALA A 81 -16.08 10.76 1.65
N ALA A 82 -14.84 11.22 1.51
CA ALA A 82 -13.78 11.01 2.50
C ALA A 82 -14.09 11.72 3.83
N GLU A 83 -14.58 12.96 3.79
CA GLU A 83 -15.00 13.69 4.99
C GLU A 83 -16.17 12.99 5.72
N ALA A 84 -17.15 12.47 4.97
CA ALA A 84 -18.26 11.71 5.54
C ALA A 84 -17.77 10.42 6.22
N ALA A 85 -16.89 9.66 5.55
CA ALA A 85 -16.27 8.46 6.12
C ALA A 85 -15.48 8.79 7.40
N TYR A 86 -14.70 9.88 7.39
CA TYR A 86 -13.99 10.35 8.57
C TYR A 86 -14.94 10.68 9.72
N LYS A 87 -16.03 11.41 9.47
CA LYS A 87 -17.03 11.74 10.50
C LYS A 87 -17.66 10.49 11.10
N SER A 88 -17.99 9.49 10.28
CA SER A 88 -18.54 8.21 10.76
C SER A 88 -17.53 7.42 11.60
N LEU A 89 -16.24 7.43 11.24
CA LEU A 89 -15.18 6.83 12.04
C LEU A 89 -14.97 7.57 13.37
N ALA A 90 -14.90 8.90 13.32
CA ALA A 90 -14.68 9.74 14.50
C ALA A 90 -15.85 9.71 15.50
N SER A 91 -17.07 9.43 15.02
CA SER A 91 -18.24 9.20 15.86
C SER A 91 -18.44 7.74 16.27
N GLU A 92 -17.50 6.85 15.90
CA GLU A 92 -17.57 5.39 16.14
C GLU A 92 -18.85 4.74 15.57
N ALA A 93 -19.50 5.37 14.58
CA ALA A 93 -20.71 4.84 13.95
C ALA A 93 -20.41 3.66 13.01
N ILE A 94 -19.15 3.54 12.59
CA ILE A 94 -18.63 2.47 11.73
C ILE A 94 -17.18 2.21 12.13
N CYS A 95 -16.69 0.97 11.97
CA CYS A 95 -15.27 0.69 12.16
C CYS A 95 -14.51 0.68 10.83
N VAL A 96 -13.18 0.78 10.89
CA VAL A 96 -12.31 0.71 9.70
C VAL A 96 -12.53 -0.60 8.93
N GLY A 97 -12.75 -1.71 9.64
CA GLY A 97 -13.02 -3.01 9.04
C GLY A 97 -14.24 -3.00 8.12
N ASP A 98 -15.35 -2.41 8.56
CA ASP A 98 -16.59 -2.32 7.77
C ASP A 98 -16.41 -1.46 6.52
N ILE A 99 -15.72 -0.33 6.62
CA ILE A 99 -15.42 0.52 5.46
C ILE A 99 -14.60 -0.25 4.44
N MET A 100 -13.53 -0.91 4.89
CA MET A 100 -12.65 -1.67 4.01
C MET A 100 -13.39 -2.84 3.36
N GLU A 101 -14.26 -3.53 4.10
CA GLU A 101 -15.07 -4.60 3.53
C GLU A 101 -16.11 -4.09 2.53
N GLY A 102 -16.72 -2.94 2.79
CA GLY A 102 -17.57 -2.25 1.83
C GLY A 102 -16.83 -1.92 0.53
N VAL A 103 -15.59 -1.45 0.61
CA VAL A 103 -14.73 -1.21 -0.57
C VAL A 103 -14.44 -2.50 -1.32
N ARG A 104 -14.02 -3.58 -0.61
CA ARG A 104 -13.75 -4.89 -1.25
C ARG A 104 -14.98 -5.43 -1.95
N SER A 105 -16.13 -5.42 -1.28
CA SER A 105 -17.41 -5.89 -1.83
C SER A 105 -17.80 -5.13 -3.10
N ARG A 106 -17.64 -3.80 -3.10
CA ARG A 106 -17.90 -2.96 -4.29
C ARG A 106 -16.96 -3.30 -5.44
N ILE A 107 -15.66 -3.48 -5.18
CA ILE A 107 -14.68 -3.89 -6.21
C ILE A 107 -15.05 -5.27 -6.77
N LYS A 108 -15.29 -6.26 -5.91
CA LYS A 108 -15.69 -7.62 -6.31
C LYS A 108 -16.93 -7.60 -7.20
N SER A 109 -17.93 -6.80 -6.84
CA SER A 109 -19.17 -6.64 -7.61
C SER A 109 -18.94 -5.94 -8.96
N LEU A 110 -18.25 -4.80 -8.99
CA LEU A 110 -18.00 -4.01 -10.20
C LEU A 110 -17.22 -4.79 -11.26
N PHE A 111 -16.20 -5.55 -10.84
CA PHE A 111 -15.38 -6.38 -11.73
C PHE A 111 -15.94 -7.79 -11.95
N GLN A 112 -17.07 -8.14 -11.32
CA GLN A 112 -17.69 -9.47 -11.41
C GLN A 112 -16.69 -10.59 -11.10
N LEU A 113 -15.91 -10.40 -10.03
CA LEU A 113 -14.84 -11.32 -9.69
C LEU A 113 -15.40 -12.72 -9.32
N PRO A 114 -14.71 -13.80 -9.71
CA PRO A 114 -15.14 -15.16 -9.36
C PRO A 114 -15.25 -15.37 -7.84
N ILE A 115 -16.16 -16.26 -7.43
CA ILE A 115 -16.30 -16.68 -6.03
C ILE A 115 -14.95 -17.20 -5.52
N GLY A 116 -14.57 -16.76 -4.32
CA GLY A 116 -13.27 -17.09 -3.71
C GLY A 116 -12.13 -16.14 -4.09
N THR A 117 -12.38 -15.13 -4.95
CA THR A 117 -11.38 -14.09 -5.23
C THR A 117 -11.34 -13.06 -4.11
N GLU A 118 -10.16 -12.83 -3.55
CA GLU A 118 -9.93 -11.81 -2.52
C GLU A 118 -9.32 -10.53 -3.06
N VAL A 119 -9.55 -9.43 -2.33
CA VAL A 119 -9.08 -8.09 -2.71
C VAL A 119 -8.20 -7.53 -1.59
N PHE A 120 -6.92 -7.34 -1.89
CA PHE A 120 -6.00 -6.63 -1.04
C PHE A 120 -6.13 -5.12 -1.28
N LEU A 121 -6.29 -4.36 -0.20
CA LEU A 121 -6.25 -2.90 -0.23
C LEU A 121 -4.88 -2.47 0.28
N CYS A 122 -4.13 -1.76 -0.56
CA CYS A 122 -2.76 -1.34 -0.27
C CYS A 122 -2.67 0.20 -0.35
N PRO A 123 -1.86 0.85 0.50
CA PRO A 123 -1.70 2.31 0.49
C PRO A 123 -1.16 2.87 -0.84
N SER A 124 -0.34 2.09 -1.54
CA SER A 124 0.14 2.42 -2.88
C SER A 124 0.33 1.17 -3.74
N GLY A 125 0.51 1.38 -5.04
CA GLY A 125 0.91 0.31 -5.95
C GLY A 125 2.27 -0.31 -5.60
N SER A 126 3.19 0.44 -4.98
CA SER A 126 4.49 -0.10 -4.56
C SER A 126 4.35 -0.98 -3.31
N ASP A 127 3.42 -0.66 -2.40
CA ASP A 127 3.10 -1.54 -1.27
C ASP A 127 2.45 -2.85 -1.73
N ALA A 128 1.63 -2.79 -2.78
CA ALA A 128 0.99 -3.97 -3.35
C ALA A 128 2.00 -5.01 -3.87
N GLU A 129 3.21 -4.60 -4.24
CA GLU A 129 4.26 -5.49 -4.74
C GLU A 129 4.84 -6.42 -3.65
N TYR A 130 4.63 -6.11 -2.37
CA TYR A 130 4.98 -7.05 -1.30
C TYR A 130 4.07 -8.28 -1.29
N ILE A 131 2.82 -8.18 -1.78
CA ILE A 131 1.83 -9.25 -1.67
C ILE A 131 2.24 -10.50 -2.48
N PRO A 132 2.60 -10.42 -3.77
CA PRO A 132 3.07 -11.59 -4.52
C PRO A 132 4.29 -12.25 -3.89
N LEU A 133 5.23 -11.44 -3.37
CA LEU A 133 6.42 -11.96 -2.70
C LEU A 133 6.07 -12.69 -1.39
N LEU A 134 5.16 -12.13 -0.58
CA LEU A 134 4.68 -12.75 0.65
C LEU A 134 3.99 -14.08 0.37
N ILE A 135 3.15 -14.15 -0.66
CA ILE A 135 2.51 -15.40 -1.11
C ILE A 135 3.59 -16.42 -1.52
N ALA A 136 4.53 -16.02 -2.37
CA ALA A 136 5.60 -16.90 -2.83
C ALA A 136 6.43 -17.47 -1.67
N LYS A 137 6.79 -16.62 -0.70
CA LYS A 137 7.50 -16.99 0.54
C LYS A 137 6.71 -17.96 1.40
N THR A 138 5.43 -17.69 1.59
CA THR A 138 4.54 -18.51 2.42
C THR A 138 4.38 -19.92 1.84
N LEU A 139 4.21 -20.01 0.51
CA LEU A 139 4.06 -21.28 -0.20
C LEU A 139 5.38 -22.06 -0.37
N ASN A 140 6.53 -21.38 -0.28
CA ASN A 140 7.85 -21.97 -0.56
C ASN A 140 8.85 -21.73 0.57
N LYS A 141 8.44 -22.00 1.81
CA LYS A 141 9.27 -21.82 3.01
C LYS A 141 10.68 -22.42 2.83
N GLY A 142 11.70 -21.64 3.15
CA GLY A 142 13.12 -22.04 3.06
C GLY A 142 13.72 -22.05 1.64
N LYS A 143 12.94 -21.81 0.59
CA LYS A 143 13.46 -21.72 -0.78
C LYS A 143 13.89 -20.29 -1.11
N LYS A 144 14.91 -20.19 -1.98
CA LYS A 144 15.25 -18.92 -2.63
C LYS A 144 14.15 -18.55 -3.63
N ILE A 145 13.85 -17.26 -3.72
CA ILE A 145 12.86 -16.71 -4.65
C ILE A 145 13.57 -15.79 -5.63
N VAL A 146 13.34 -16.00 -6.92
CA VAL A 146 13.70 -15.02 -7.96
C VAL A 146 12.40 -14.32 -8.34
N ASN A 147 12.29 -13.04 -8.04
CA ASN A 147 11.14 -12.22 -8.36
C ASN A 147 11.45 -11.33 -9.58
N ILE A 148 10.66 -11.45 -10.64
CA ILE A 148 10.95 -10.81 -11.92
C ILE A 148 9.94 -9.69 -12.15
N VAL A 149 10.44 -8.46 -12.20
CA VAL A 149 9.65 -7.27 -12.55
C VAL A 149 9.83 -7.00 -14.03
N THR A 150 8.77 -7.18 -14.82
CA THR A 150 8.77 -6.88 -16.25
C THR A 150 8.32 -5.45 -16.52
N CYS A 151 8.76 -4.89 -17.64
CA CYS A 151 8.47 -3.50 -18.04
C CYS A 151 8.81 -2.51 -16.92
N ASP A 152 9.97 -2.70 -16.27
CA ASP A 152 10.37 -1.94 -15.08
C ASP A 152 10.31 -0.41 -15.28
N SER A 153 10.57 0.08 -16.49
CA SER A 153 10.43 1.49 -16.85
C SER A 153 9.01 2.06 -16.76
N GLU A 154 7.98 1.22 -16.72
CA GLU A 154 6.56 1.61 -16.69
C GLU A 154 5.92 1.50 -15.30
N VAL A 155 6.58 0.84 -14.35
CA VAL A 155 6.12 0.71 -12.97
C VAL A 155 6.69 1.79 -12.06
N GLY A 156 6.17 1.87 -10.84
CA GLY A 156 6.64 2.83 -9.83
C GLY A 156 8.12 2.68 -9.51
N SER A 157 8.79 3.79 -9.15
CA SER A 157 10.22 3.78 -8.81
C SER A 157 10.56 2.84 -7.65
N GLY A 158 9.60 2.62 -6.74
CA GLY A 158 9.74 1.71 -5.61
C GLY A 158 9.52 0.23 -5.90
N THR A 159 8.97 -0.12 -7.07
CA THR A 159 8.52 -1.50 -7.37
C THR A 159 9.65 -2.52 -7.28
N LEU A 160 10.84 -2.23 -7.81
CA LEU A 160 11.94 -3.20 -7.78
C LEU A 160 12.45 -3.47 -6.35
N LEU A 161 12.49 -2.44 -5.50
CA LEU A 161 12.86 -2.60 -4.09
C LEU A 161 11.81 -3.43 -3.35
N ALA A 162 10.52 -3.11 -3.51
CA ALA A 162 9.42 -3.84 -2.89
C ALA A 162 9.38 -5.31 -3.34
N ALA A 163 9.57 -5.57 -4.65
CA ALA A 163 9.68 -6.91 -5.23
C ALA A 163 10.85 -7.72 -4.66
N GLY A 164 11.89 -7.05 -4.14
CA GLY A 164 13.01 -7.66 -3.43
C GLY A 164 12.81 -7.77 -1.92
N GLY A 165 11.62 -7.46 -1.39
CA GLY A 165 11.33 -7.46 0.04
C GLY A 165 12.04 -6.34 0.79
N ARG A 166 12.26 -5.18 0.16
CA ARG A 166 13.00 -4.06 0.71
C ARG A 166 12.12 -2.80 0.77
N TYR A 167 12.35 -1.98 1.78
CA TYR A 167 11.70 -0.67 1.91
C TYR A 167 11.98 0.17 0.66
N PHE A 168 10.94 0.74 0.05
CA PHE A 168 11.09 1.59 -1.14
C PHE A 168 11.03 3.09 -0.83
N SER A 169 10.67 3.44 0.39
CA SER A 169 10.47 4.80 0.88
C SER A 169 10.99 4.92 2.30
N SER A 170 11.39 6.13 2.69
CA SER A 170 11.75 6.44 4.08
C SER A 170 10.56 6.70 4.99
N VAL A 171 9.38 6.84 4.39
CA VAL A 171 8.10 6.96 5.08
C VAL A 171 7.33 5.69 4.81
N VAL A 172 6.81 5.06 5.86
CA VAL A 172 6.04 3.81 5.78
C VAL A 172 4.62 4.03 6.31
N PRO A 173 3.62 3.33 5.74
CA PRO A 173 2.22 3.46 6.16
C PRO A 173 1.97 3.20 7.64
N ILE A 174 2.72 2.27 8.23
CA ILE A 174 2.69 1.94 9.64
C ILE A 174 4.11 2.15 10.16
N ALA A 175 4.31 3.24 10.90
CA ALA A 175 5.59 3.48 11.54
C ALA A 175 5.79 2.47 12.67
N ASP A 176 6.95 1.82 12.69
CA ASP A 176 7.37 1.07 13.86
C ASP A 176 7.56 2.06 15.02
N ALA A 177 6.75 1.90 16.07
CA ALA A 177 6.82 2.73 17.28
C ALA A 177 8.16 2.56 18.01
N GLU A 178 8.88 1.45 17.79
CA GLU A 178 10.10 1.08 18.50
C GLU A 178 11.38 1.57 17.81
N SER A 179 11.44 1.49 16.46
CA SER A 179 12.63 1.82 15.67
C SER A 179 13.15 3.24 15.87
N ARG A 180 12.29 4.23 16.20
CA ARG A 180 12.60 5.68 16.27
C ARG A 180 13.29 6.27 15.03
N CYS A 181 13.59 5.47 14.01
CA CYS A 181 14.29 5.83 12.79
C CYS A 181 13.40 5.48 11.60
N ALA A 182 13.22 6.47 10.73
CA ALA A 182 12.66 6.24 9.41
C ALA A 182 13.47 5.14 8.69
N PRO A 183 12.83 4.11 8.12
CA PRO A 183 13.55 3.08 7.38
C PRO A 183 14.35 3.71 6.25
N GLN A 184 15.54 3.19 5.97
CA GLN A 184 16.29 3.65 4.80
C GLN A 184 15.74 2.95 3.55
N PRO A 185 15.44 3.67 2.45
CA PRO A 185 15.14 3.03 1.18
C PRO A 185 16.23 2.03 0.80
N GLY A 186 15.84 0.82 0.44
CA GLY A 186 16.71 -0.31 0.14
C GLY A 186 17.03 -1.22 1.34
N ALA A 187 16.75 -0.79 2.57
CA ALA A 187 16.87 -1.66 3.74
C ALA A 187 15.92 -2.87 3.61
N ALA A 188 16.36 -4.01 4.14
CA ALA A 188 15.55 -5.23 4.14
C ALA A 188 14.32 -5.05 5.03
N VAL A 189 13.15 -5.46 4.52
CA VAL A 189 11.98 -5.71 5.36
C VAL A 189 12.21 -7.07 6.04
N GLU A 190 12.09 -7.10 7.36
CA GLU A 190 12.34 -8.30 8.17
C GLU A 190 11.51 -9.49 7.67
N GLY A 191 12.16 -10.65 7.51
CA GLY A 191 11.54 -11.89 7.07
C GLY A 191 11.14 -11.93 5.59
N LEU A 192 11.20 -10.81 4.86
CA LEU A 192 10.75 -10.74 3.47
C LEU A 192 11.91 -10.74 2.46
N ALA A 193 13.02 -10.03 2.75
CA ALA A 193 14.15 -9.89 1.83
C ALA A 193 15.05 -11.14 1.72
N ASP A 194 15.06 -12.00 2.74
CA ASP A 194 16.06 -13.05 2.88
C ASP A 194 15.98 -14.10 1.77
N GLY A 195 17.05 -14.29 1.00
CA GLY A 195 17.04 -15.24 -0.12
C GLY A 195 16.09 -14.85 -1.25
N VAL A 196 15.84 -13.55 -1.43
CA VAL A 196 15.12 -12.99 -2.58
C VAL A 196 16.10 -12.29 -3.52
N GLU A 197 16.02 -12.64 -4.80
CA GLU A 197 16.67 -11.93 -5.90
C GLU A 197 15.59 -11.22 -6.72
N ALA A 198 15.65 -9.89 -6.80
CA ALA A 198 14.76 -9.11 -7.66
C ALA A 198 15.46 -8.78 -8.98
N VAL A 199 14.85 -9.18 -10.09
CA VAL A 199 15.39 -9.00 -11.44
C VAL A 199 14.45 -8.08 -12.22
N ALA A 200 14.99 -6.97 -12.74
CA ALA A 200 14.28 -6.08 -13.64
C ALA A 200 14.47 -6.52 -15.10
N ILE A 201 13.37 -6.63 -15.83
CA ILE A 201 13.38 -6.82 -17.28
C ILE A 201 12.77 -5.58 -17.93
N PRO A 202 13.54 -4.83 -18.74
CA PRO A 202 13.03 -3.63 -19.40
C PRO A 202 11.96 -3.95 -20.43
N ALA A 203 11.08 -2.97 -20.65
CA ALA A 203 10.08 -3.04 -21.70
C ALA A 203 10.75 -3.22 -23.07
N ARG A 204 10.07 -3.93 -23.98
CA ARG A 204 10.56 -4.17 -25.35
C ARG A 204 9.58 -3.61 -26.37
N THR A 205 10.14 -3.10 -27.46
CA THR A 205 9.40 -2.75 -28.68
C THR A 205 8.91 -4.01 -29.39
N GLY A 206 7.97 -3.86 -30.33
CA GLY A 206 7.49 -4.98 -31.16
C GLY A 206 8.59 -5.69 -31.96
N GLY A 207 9.74 -5.04 -32.18
CA GLY A 207 10.92 -5.63 -32.81
C GLY A 207 11.91 -6.31 -31.84
N GLY A 208 11.59 -6.39 -30.54
CA GLY A 208 12.43 -7.05 -29.53
C GLY A 208 13.53 -6.18 -28.92
N ASN A 209 13.78 -4.98 -29.44
CA ASN A 209 14.70 -4.01 -28.84
C ASN A 209 14.15 -3.42 -27.54
N PHE A 210 15.03 -3.03 -26.62
CA PHE A 210 14.63 -2.31 -25.41
C PHE A 210 13.90 -1.02 -25.75
N ALA A 211 12.76 -0.80 -25.12
CA ALA A 211 12.04 0.45 -25.22
C ALA A 211 12.78 1.53 -24.41
N PRO A 212 12.83 2.79 -24.89
CA PRO A 212 13.40 3.87 -24.12
C PRO A 212 12.61 4.06 -22.82
N SER A 213 13.33 4.29 -21.72
CA SER A 213 12.70 4.61 -20.45
C SER A 213 11.82 5.85 -20.60
N ARG A 214 10.55 5.76 -20.17
CA ARG A 214 9.64 6.92 -20.12
C ARG A 214 9.75 7.72 -18.82
N ARG A 215 10.58 7.28 -17.87
CA ARG A 215 10.87 8.06 -16.67
C ARG A 215 11.74 9.25 -17.08
N GLY A 216 11.25 10.47 -16.87
CA GLY A 216 12.07 11.66 -17.00
C GLY A 216 13.29 11.61 -16.08
N PRO A 217 14.32 12.44 -16.30
CA PRO A 217 15.42 12.55 -15.37
C PRO A 217 14.87 12.94 -13.99
N GLY A 218 15.16 12.11 -12.99
CA GLY A 218 14.79 12.34 -11.59
C GLY A 218 15.67 13.37 -10.92
#